data_AF-A0A3D1PK09-F1
#
_entry.id   AF-A0A3D1PK09-F1
#
_cell.length_a   1.000
_cell.length_b   1.000
_cell.length_c   1.000
_cell.angle_alpha   90.00
_cell.angle_beta   90.00
_cell.angle_gamma   90.00
#
_symmetry.space_group_name_H-M   'P 1'
#
loop_
_entity.id
_entity.type
_entity.pdbx_description
1 polymer ?
#
loop_
_entity_poly.entity_id
_entity_poly.type
_entity_poly.pdbx_seq_one_letter_code
_entity_poly.pdbx_strand_id
1 'polypeptide(L)'
;MNNKFVPLNCDDVVAVDPDTFEDLDITRTSKVIHLLEAIQECFGSDTEVAALFSKKGIQCEVLRLSANEWQKGTVRINLEFCPSQTCEPPLLLNNLDRNHKQTENSL
;
A
#
# COMPACT_ATOMS: atom_id res chain seq x y z
N MET A 1 5.95 -3.12 -20.76
CA MET A 1 6.45 -3.41 -19.41
C MET A 1 5.24 -3.61 -18.51
N ASN A 2 5.10 -4.77 -17.86
CA ASN A 2 4.00 -4.98 -16.93
C ASN A 2 4.29 -4.16 -15.68
N ASN A 3 3.48 -3.12 -15.44
CA ASN A 3 3.56 -2.38 -14.18
C ASN A 3 3.14 -3.33 -13.05
N LYS A 4 4.08 -3.63 -12.15
CA LYS A 4 3.86 -4.50 -10.99
C LYS A 4 3.58 -3.69 -9.71
N PHE A 5 3.64 -2.37 -9.79
CA PHE A 5 3.27 -1.49 -8.69
C PHE A 5 1.76 -1.55 -8.49
N VAL A 6 1.37 -1.87 -7.26
CA VAL A 6 -0.02 -1.87 -6.82
C VAL A 6 -0.17 -0.85 -5.69
N PRO A 7 -1.22 -0.01 -5.71
CA PRO A 7 -1.50 0.92 -4.63
C PRO A 7 -1.66 0.19 -3.30
N LEU A 8 -1.04 0.72 -2.24
CA LEU A 8 -1.21 0.23 -0.88
C LEU A 8 -2.52 0.76 -0.27
N ASN A 9 -3.09 -0.02 0.66
CA ASN A 9 -4.18 0.42 1.50
C ASN A 9 -3.65 1.24 2.69
N CYS A 10 -4.47 2.14 3.19
CA CYS A 10 -4.14 2.98 4.35
C CYS A 10 -3.78 2.17 5.61
N ASP A 11 -4.35 0.98 5.76
CA ASP A 11 -4.11 0.08 6.89
C ASP A 11 -2.92 -0.87 6.69
N ASP A 12 -2.35 -0.93 5.48
CA ASP A 12 -1.13 -1.72 5.25
C ASP A 12 0.03 -1.13 6.05
N VAL A 13 0.96 -2.00 6.44
CA VAL A 13 2.12 -1.61 7.25
C VAL A 13 3.37 -1.68 6.39
N VAL A 14 4.13 -0.59 6.40
CA VAL A 14 5.43 -0.51 5.73
C VAL A 14 6.53 -0.46 6.77
N ALA A 15 7.67 -1.08 6.42
CA ALA A 15 8.89 -0.92 7.16
C ALA A 15 9.90 -0.19 6.28
N VAL A 16 10.39 0.95 6.74
CA VAL A 16 11.39 1.77 6.05
C VAL A 16 12.56 2.00 6.99
N ASP A 17 13.76 2.12 6.43
CA ASP A 17 14.93 2.48 7.20
C ASP A 17 14.72 3.89 7.81
N PRO A 18 14.85 4.09 9.12
CA PRO A 18 14.67 5.39 9.76
C PRO A 18 15.54 6.50 9.15
N ASP A 19 16.73 6.15 8.66
CA ASP A 19 17.66 7.10 8.06
C ASP A 19 17.23 7.54 6.65
N THR A 20 16.16 6.95 6.10
CA THR A 20 15.62 7.32 4.77
C THR A 20 14.95 8.69 4.80
N PHE A 21 14.39 9.10 5.94
CA PHE A 21 13.65 10.35 6.06
C PHE A 21 14.20 11.19 7.21
N GLU A 22 15.26 11.95 6.92
CA GLU A 22 15.93 12.81 7.90
C GLU A 22 14.97 13.85 8.52
N ASP A 23 13.96 14.31 7.76
CA ASP A 23 13.02 15.36 8.14
C ASP A 23 11.64 14.85 8.61
N LEU A 24 11.41 13.54 8.64
CA LEU A 24 10.13 12.96 9.06
C LEU A 24 10.25 12.21 10.39
N ASP A 25 9.45 12.61 11.38
CA ASP A 25 9.32 11.87 12.64
C ASP A 25 8.45 10.63 12.46
N ILE A 26 9.00 9.62 11.77
CA ILE A 26 8.34 8.33 11.56
C ILE A 26 9.11 7.19 12.23
N THR A 27 8.36 6.23 12.76
CA THR A 27 8.98 5.00 13.26
C THR A 27 9.35 4.09 12.10
N ARG A 28 10.34 3.21 12.31
CA ARG A 28 10.77 2.17 11.35
C ARG A 28 9.60 1.39 10.75
N THR A 29 8.51 1.21 11.49
CA THR A 29 7.35 0.43 11.06
C THR A 29 6.09 1.23 11.29
N SER A 30 5.45 1.65 10.21
CA SER A 30 4.32 2.58 10.24
C SER A 30 3.20 2.08 9.34
N LYS A 31 1.94 2.39 9.70
CA LYS A 31 0.85 2.26 8.74
C LYS A 31 1.07 3.23 7.59
N VAL A 32 0.60 2.86 6.40
CA VAL A 32 0.64 3.70 5.21
C VAL A 32 -0.03 5.06 5.46
N ILE A 33 -1.15 5.08 6.21
CA ILE A 33 -1.83 6.34 6.56
C ILE A 33 -0.93 7.28 7.38
N HIS A 34 -0.22 6.77 8.39
CA HIS A 34 0.66 7.60 9.22
C HIS A 34 1.87 8.10 8.43
N LEU A 35 2.41 7.29 7.51
CA LEU A 35 3.49 7.73 6.63
C LEU A 35 3.02 8.84 5.67
N LEU A 36 1.82 8.70 5.10
CA LEU A 36 1.24 9.74 4.24
C LEU A 36 0.94 11.03 5.02
N GLU A 37 0.46 10.93 6.26
CA GLU A 37 0.23 12.07 7.16
C GLU A 37 1.54 12.78 7.49
N ALA A 38 2.61 12.05 7.82
CA ALA A 38 3.92 12.64 8.07
C ALA A 38 4.47 13.36 6.83
N ILE A 39 4.35 12.76 5.64
CA ILE A 39 4.71 13.42 4.38
C ILE A 39 3.86 14.67 4.13
N GLN A 40 2.56 14.63 4.45
CA GLN A 40 1.66 15.77 4.33
C GLN A 40 2.07 16.91 5.25
N GLU A 41 2.53 16.64 6.48
CA GLU A 41 2.99 17.66 7.42
C GLU A 41 4.15 18.52 6.86
N CYS A 42 5.01 17.95 6.01
CA CYS A 42 6.04 18.72 5.29
C CYS A 42 5.47 19.82 4.38
N PHE A 43 4.23 19.66 3.90
CA PHE A 43 3.54 20.63 3.03
C PHE A 43 2.57 21.55 3.79
N GLY A 44 2.39 21.35 5.10
CA GLY A 44 1.46 22.09 5.96
C GLY A 44 0.04 21.52 5.96
N SER A 45 -0.51 21.32 7.16
CA SER A 45 -1.79 20.64 7.42
C SER A 45 -3.05 21.43 7.03
N ASP A 46 -2.98 22.76 6.97
CA ASP A 46 -4.13 23.65 6.72
C ASP A 46 -4.28 24.09 5.25
N THR A 47 -3.78 23.27 4.32
CA THR A 47 -3.75 23.62 2.89
C THR A 47 -4.74 22.78 2.08
N GLU A 48 -5.22 23.32 0.96
CA GLU A 48 -5.98 22.51 -0.02
C GLU A 48 -5.16 21.29 -0.53
N VAL A 49 -3.84 21.33 -0.35
CA VAL A 49 -2.89 20.24 -0.65
C VAL A 49 -3.18 19.00 0.22
N ALA A 50 -3.74 19.15 1.42
CA ALA A 50 -4.15 18.02 2.26
C ALA A 50 -5.14 17.07 1.54
N ALA A 51 -5.98 17.61 0.65
CA ALA A 51 -6.94 16.79 -0.10
C ALA A 51 -6.24 15.79 -1.04
N LEU A 52 -5.01 16.05 -1.50
CA LEU A 52 -4.21 15.14 -2.32
C LEU A 52 -3.89 13.82 -1.59
N PHE A 53 -3.73 13.85 -0.26
CA PHE A 53 -3.38 12.69 0.56
C PHE A 53 -4.61 11.90 1.03
N SER A 54 -5.80 12.42 0.75
CA SER A 54 -7.06 11.79 1.12
C SER A 54 -7.70 11.00 -0.05
N LYS A 55 -8.71 10.19 0.26
CA LYS A 55 -9.53 9.52 -0.78
C LYS A 55 -10.28 10.51 -1.69
N LYS A 56 -10.44 11.77 -1.28
CA LYS A 56 -11.16 12.80 -2.04
C LYS A 56 -10.35 13.31 -3.23
N GLY A 57 -9.03 13.47 -3.09
CA GLY A 57 -8.18 14.11 -4.08
C GLY A 57 -8.56 15.57 -4.36
N ILE A 58 -7.96 16.14 -5.40
CA ILE A 58 -8.29 17.47 -5.92
C ILE A 58 -8.80 17.39 -7.36
N GLN A 59 -9.75 18.25 -7.71
CA GLN A 59 -10.24 18.35 -9.08
C GLN A 59 -9.22 19.08 -9.95
N CYS A 60 -8.93 18.54 -11.12
CA CYS A 60 -7.99 19.11 -12.07
C CYS A 60 -8.35 18.76 -13.51
N GLU A 61 -7.60 19.33 -14.45
CA GLU A 61 -7.61 18.94 -15.86
C GLU A 61 -6.23 18.39 -16.22
N VAL A 62 -6.19 17.31 -17.01
CA VAL A 62 -4.95 16.71 -17.50
C VAL A 62 -4.95 16.70 -19.02
N LEU A 63 -3.83 17.09 -19.62
CA LEU A 63 -3.57 16.91 -21.04
C LEU A 63 -2.53 15.80 -21.20
N ARG A 64 -2.96 14.63 -21.66
CA ARG A 64 -2.04 13.51 -21.93
C ARG A 64 -1.39 13.71 -23.29
N LEU A 65 -0.13 13.33 -23.44
CA LEU A 65 0.58 13.41 -24.74
C LEU A 65 -0.10 12.62 -25.86
N SER A 66 -0.84 11.57 -25.51
CA SER A 66 -1.63 10.76 -26.43
C SER A 66 -3.06 11.28 -26.66
N ALA A 67 -3.45 12.36 -25.98
CA ALA A 67 -4.78 12.94 -26.04
C ALA A 67 -4.76 14.27 -26.81
N ASN A 68 -5.82 14.54 -27.55
CA ASN A 68 -5.98 15.78 -28.31
C ASN A 68 -6.71 16.88 -27.51
N GLU A 69 -7.11 16.60 -26.26
CA GLU A 69 -7.91 17.51 -25.44
C GLU A 69 -7.61 17.38 -23.95
N TRP A 70 -7.94 18.43 -23.20
CA TRP A 70 -7.91 18.46 -21.75
C TRP A 70 -9.03 17.60 -21.17
N GLN A 71 -8.72 16.78 -20.17
CA GLN A 71 -9.67 15.89 -19.51
C GLN A 71 -9.82 16.29 -18.05
N LYS A 72 -11.05 16.61 -17.64
CA LYS A 72 -11.40 16.84 -16.22
C LYS A 72 -11.33 15.54 -15.44
N GLY A 73 -10.80 15.60 -14.23
CA GLY A 73 -10.70 14.45 -13.35
C GLY A 73 -10.16 14.82 -11.98
N THR A 74 -9.74 13.80 -11.24
CA THR A 74 -9.25 13.96 -9.87
C THR A 74 -7.85 13.39 -9.74
N VAL A 75 -6.95 14.13 -9.11
CA VAL A 75 -5.60 13.67 -8.78
C VAL A 75 -5.44 13.50 -7.27
N ARG A 76 -4.63 12.50 -6.90
CA ARG A 76 -4.31 12.13 -5.52
C ARG A 76 -2.88 11.58 -5.45
N ILE A 77 -2.27 11.64 -4.28
CA ILE A 77 -1.01 11.00 -3.95
C ILE A 77 -1.34 9.69 -3.23
N ASN A 78 -0.71 8.60 -3.63
CA ASN A 78 -0.79 7.33 -2.92
C ASN A 78 0.56 6.62 -2.97
N LEU A 79 0.80 5.72 -2.00
CA LEU A 79 1.96 4.85 -2.02
C LEU A 79 1.65 3.60 -2.83
N GLU A 80 2.63 3.15 -3.61
CA GLU A 80 2.54 1.91 -4.39
C GLU A 80 3.69 1.00 -4.02
N PHE A 81 3.46 -0.31 -4.11
CA PHE A 81 4.46 -1.32 -3.79
C PHE A 81 4.59 -2.32 -4.93
N CYS A 82 5.84 -2.65 -5.26
CA CYS A 82 6.18 -3.70 -6.21
C CYS A 82 7.02 -4.75 -5.47
N PRO A 83 6.48 -5.96 -5.21
CA PRO A 83 7.25 -7.01 -4.56
C PRO A 83 8.38 -7.50 -5.46
N SER A 84 9.57 -7.70 -4.88
CA SER A 84 10.75 -8.23 -5.59
C SER A 84 10.59 -9.71 -5.96
N GLN A 85 9.87 -10.47 -5.15
CA GLN A 85 9.50 -11.86 -5.40
C GLN A 85 7.98 -12.01 -5.30
N THR A 86 7.40 -12.76 -6.22
CA THR A 86 5.98 -13.12 -6.13
C THR A 86 5.85 -14.12 -4.99
N CYS A 87 5.22 -13.74 -3.88
CA CYS A 87 4.87 -14.72 -2.85
C CYS A 87 3.90 -15.71 -3.50
N GLU A 88 4.38 -16.91 -3.80
CA GLU A 88 3.45 -18.02 -4.01
C GLU A 88 2.68 -18.21 -2.71
N PRO A 89 1.34 -18.30 -2.76
CA PRO A 89 0.55 -18.54 -1.57
C PRO A 89 1.08 -19.83 -0.89
N PRO A 90 1.21 -19.86 0.45
CA PRO A 90 1.64 -21.07 1.13
C PRO A 90 0.71 -22.20 0.70
N LEU A 91 1.27 -23.28 0.13
CA LEU A 91 0.53 -24.51 -0.12
C LEU A 91 -0.13 -24.88 1.21
N LEU A 92 -1.46 -24.77 1.29
CA LEU A 92 -2.22 -25.24 2.44
C LEU A 92 -1.90 -26.73 2.56
N LEU A 93 -1.12 -27.08 3.59
CA LEU A 93 -0.72 -28.44 3.90
C LEU A 93 -2.00 -29.24 4.17
N ASN A 94 -2.44 -30.01 3.18
CA ASN A 94 -3.49 -31.03 3.26
C ASN A 94 -3.03 -32.23 4.13
N ASN A 95 -2.60 -31.99 5.37
CA ASN A 95 -2.09 -33.01 6.28
C ASN A 95 -3.02 -33.23 7.50
N LEU A 96 -4.34 -33.07 7.33
CA LEU A 96 -5.30 -33.36 8.41
C LEU A 96 -5.93 -34.77 8.36
N ASP A 97 -5.58 -35.64 7.40
CA ASP A 97 -6.32 -36.90 7.20
C ASP A 97 -5.62 -38.21 7.60
N ARG A 98 -4.59 -38.21 8.45
CA ARG A 98 -3.89 -39.48 8.80
C ARG A 98 -3.92 -39.99 10.23
N ASN A 99 -4.56 -39.32 11.19
CA ASN A 99 -4.50 -39.76 12.60
C ASN A 99 -5.80 -40.36 13.18
N HIS A 100 -6.76 -40.80 12.38
CA HIS A 100 -8.02 -41.39 12.88
C HIS A 100 -8.20 -42.92 12.67
N LYS A 101 -7.12 -43.69 12.47
CA LYS A 101 -7.25 -45.16 12.24
C LYS A 101 -6.43 -46.09 13.12
N GLN A 102 -5.97 -45.67 14.31
CA GLN A 102 -5.14 -46.56 15.15
C GLN A 102 -5.55 -46.71 16.62
N THR A 103 -6.83 -46.54 16.96
CA THR A 103 -7.32 -46.75 18.34
C THR A 103 -8.54 -47.67 18.46
N GLU A 104 -8.74 -48.61 17.55
CA GLU A 104 -9.81 -49.62 17.67
C GLU A 104 -9.33 -51.08 17.67
N ASN A 105 -8.03 -51.36 17.72
CA ASN A 105 -7.52 -52.74 17.87
C ASN A 105 -6.51 -52.84 19.00
N SER A 106 -7.00 -52.84 20.24
CA SER A 106 -6.34 -53.51 21.37
C SER A 106 -7.41 -53.85 22.41
N LEU A 107 -7.88 -55.10 22.32
CA LEU A 107 -8.49 -55.87 23.41
C LEU A 107 -7.45 -56.09 24.52
#